data_AF-A0A7C7PT88-F1
#
_entry.id   AF-A0A7C7PT88-F1
#
_cell.length_a   1.000
_cell.length_b   1.000
_cell.length_c   1.000
_cell.angle_alpha   90.00
_cell.angle_beta   90.00
_cell.angle_gamma   90.00
#
_symmetry.space_group_name_H-M   'P 1'
#
loop_
_entity.id
_entity.type
_entity.pdbx_description
1 polymer ?
#
loop_
_entity_poly.entity_id
_entity_poly.type
_entity_poly.pdbx_seq_one_letter_code
_entity_poly.pdbx_strand_id
1 'polypeptide(L)'
;MRRRSPSRVIDWGLDRIGLWGRRALPPGHLLRQVFERARSFADAKEQLVQSPLAMPAIFSLVGPGPGDQAVIERIEHHAVVHEGPQVAANHWLGPLPRARPRGVDSEGRERLMRAEAAEAGADLAWLKPPVLNETTRLALYAEPASGRLVAQGFEAAKDGSAAPATAVTELSAAKAEP
;
A
#
# COMPACT_ATOMS: atom_id res chain seq x y z
N MET A 1 -9.59 2.48 -11.07
CA MET A 1 -10.68 3.16 -11.79
C MET A 1 -11.76 2.14 -11.99
N ARG A 2 -12.98 2.41 -11.53
CA ARG A 2 -14.07 1.45 -11.68
C ARG A 2 -14.38 1.28 -13.16
N ARG A 3 -14.54 0.04 -13.60
CA ARG A 3 -14.90 -0.26 -14.98
C ARG A 3 -16.42 -0.16 -15.12
N ARG A 4 -16.93 1.05 -15.37
CA ARG A 4 -18.37 1.28 -15.64
C ARG A 4 -18.66 1.18 -17.14
N SER A 5 -17.65 1.42 -17.98
CA SER A 5 -17.75 1.41 -19.44
C SER A 5 -16.51 0.78 -20.10
N PRO A 6 -16.54 0.57 -21.44
CA PRO A 6 -15.35 0.19 -22.20
C PRO A 6 -14.28 1.30 -22.26
N SER A 7 -14.66 2.56 -22.04
CA SER A 7 -13.78 3.73 -22.20
C SER A 7 -13.14 4.17 -20.88
N ARG A 8 -11.81 4.27 -20.85
CA ARG A 8 -11.05 4.76 -19.69
C ARG A 8 -11.32 6.23 -19.39
N VAL A 9 -11.56 7.04 -20.43
CA VAL A 9 -11.78 8.49 -20.28
C VAL A 9 -13.13 8.77 -19.63
N ILE A 10 -14.17 8.04 -20.03
CA ILE A 10 -15.52 8.18 -19.46
C ILE A 10 -15.52 7.74 -17.99
N ASP A 11 -14.92 6.58 -17.70
CA ASP A 11 -14.81 6.07 -16.33
C ASP A 11 -14.02 7.04 -15.42
N TRP A 12 -12.95 7.66 -15.94
CA TRP A 12 -12.19 8.68 -15.24
C TRP A 12 -13.01 9.95 -14.95
N GLY A 13 -13.76 10.45 -15.94
CA GLY A 13 -14.60 11.64 -15.78
C GLY A 13 -15.69 11.45 -14.72
N LEU A 14 -16.35 10.29 -14.73
CA LEU A 14 -17.35 9.94 -13.71
C LEU A 14 -16.74 9.86 -12.30
N ASP A 15 -15.56 9.24 -12.15
CA ASP A 15 -14.84 9.18 -10.88
C ASP A 15 -14.41 10.58 -10.39
N ARG A 16 -14.08 11.51 -11.31
CA ARG A 16 -13.64 12.87 -10.97
C ARG A 16 -14.78 13.78 -10.55
N ILE A 17 -15.92 13.73 -11.26
CA ILE A 17 -17.13 14.51 -10.93
C ILE A 17 -17.67 14.07 -9.56
N GLY A 18 -17.71 12.77 -9.30
CA GLY A 18 -18.13 12.24 -8.00
C GLY A 18 -17.25 12.68 -6.83
N LEU A 19 -16.00 13.12 -7.09
CA LEU A 19 -15.06 13.57 -6.07
C LEU A 19 -15.33 15.01 -5.60
N TRP A 20 -15.82 15.89 -6.48
CA TRP A 20 -15.92 17.33 -6.21
C TRP A 20 -16.97 17.70 -5.15
N GLY A 21 -17.94 16.83 -4.89
CA GLY A 21 -18.97 17.02 -3.85
C GLY A 21 -18.71 16.31 -2.52
N ARG A 22 -17.60 15.58 -2.37
CA ARG A 22 -17.39 14.69 -1.21
C ARG A 22 -16.65 15.39 -0.08
N ARG A 23 -17.22 15.31 1.13
CA ARG A 23 -16.61 15.75 2.40
C ARG A 23 -15.80 14.65 3.11
N ALA A 24 -15.82 13.43 2.58
CA ALA A 24 -15.08 12.30 3.13
C ALA A 24 -13.56 12.51 3.00
N LEU A 25 -12.78 11.80 3.81
CA LEU A 25 -11.32 11.99 3.84
C LEU A 25 -10.66 11.34 2.62
N PRO A 26 -9.71 12.02 1.95
CA PRO A 26 -8.76 11.36 1.07
C PRO A 26 -7.99 10.26 1.82
N PRO A 27 -7.66 9.12 1.19
CA PRO A 27 -6.98 8.01 1.85
C PRO A 27 -5.70 8.40 2.59
N GLY A 28 -4.88 9.29 2.01
CA GLY A 28 -3.65 9.78 2.65
C GLY A 28 -3.90 10.60 3.92
N HIS A 29 -5.00 11.37 3.99
CA HIS A 29 -5.36 12.10 5.21
C HIS A 29 -5.88 11.17 6.30
N LEU A 30 -6.67 10.15 5.93
CA LEU A 30 -7.06 9.11 6.89
C LEU A 30 -5.82 8.38 7.42
N LEU A 31 -4.90 7.99 6.54
CA LEU A 31 -3.66 7.30 6.95
C LEU A 31 -2.84 8.13 7.94
N ARG A 32 -2.72 9.45 7.71
CA ARG A 32 -2.10 10.36 8.68
C ARG A 32 -2.80 10.34 10.04
N GLN A 33 -4.14 10.44 10.06
CA GLN A 33 -4.88 10.40 11.32
C GLN A 33 -4.71 9.07 12.07
N VAL A 34 -4.65 7.95 11.34
CA VAL A 34 -4.41 6.63 11.92
C VAL A 34 -3.03 6.58 12.57
N PHE A 35 -1.97 7.03 11.88
CA PHE A 35 -0.64 7.11 12.47
C PHE A 35 -0.57 8.04 13.70
N GLU A 36 -1.34 9.14 13.71
CA GLU A 36 -1.34 10.11 14.82
C GLU A 36 -2.18 9.67 16.02
N ARG A 37 -3.22 8.84 15.83
CA ARG A 37 -4.26 8.61 16.86
C ARG A 37 -4.50 7.16 17.23
N ALA A 38 -4.21 6.20 16.33
CA ALA A 38 -4.47 4.81 16.63
C ALA A 38 -3.54 4.31 17.73
N ARG A 39 -4.12 3.67 18.74
CA ARG A 39 -3.37 3.17 19.91
C ARG A 39 -2.91 1.72 19.77
N SER A 40 -3.44 1.01 18.77
CA SER A 40 -3.13 -0.40 18.52
C SER A 40 -3.41 -0.78 17.07
N PHE A 41 -2.96 -1.97 16.67
CA PHE A 41 -3.31 -2.56 15.36
C PHE A 41 -4.83 -2.67 15.16
N ALA A 42 -5.57 -3.10 16.19
CA ALA A 42 -7.02 -3.23 16.11
C ALA A 42 -7.73 -1.88 15.92
N ASP A 43 -7.30 -0.84 16.64
CA ASP A 43 -7.81 0.53 16.52
C ASP A 43 -7.49 1.11 15.13
N ALA A 44 -6.25 0.93 14.65
CA ALA A 44 -5.85 1.33 13.30
C ALA A 44 -6.69 0.63 12.22
N LYS A 45 -6.89 -0.68 12.36
CA LYS A 45 -7.72 -1.48 11.44
C LYS A 45 -9.17 -0.98 11.43
N GLU A 46 -9.77 -0.75 12.60
CA GLU A 46 -11.13 -0.23 12.72
C GLU A 46 -11.27 1.13 12.02
N GLN A 47 -10.38 2.07 12.30
CA GLN A 47 -10.37 3.38 11.66
C GLN A 47 -10.22 3.28 10.14
N LEU A 48 -9.33 2.41 9.66
CA LEU A 48 -9.11 2.14 8.23
C LEU A 48 -10.25 1.37 7.56
N VAL A 49 -11.15 0.73 8.30
CA VAL A 49 -12.31 0.01 7.76
C VAL A 49 -13.56 0.91 7.75
N GLN A 50 -13.82 1.62 8.86
CA GLN A 50 -15.08 2.30 9.10
C GLN A 50 -15.10 3.75 8.57
N SER A 51 -13.95 4.43 8.52
CA SER A 51 -13.92 5.84 8.13
C SER A 51 -14.31 6.03 6.66
N PRO A 52 -15.26 6.92 6.33
CA PRO A 52 -15.62 7.19 4.94
C PRO A 52 -14.45 7.72 4.12
N LEU A 53 -14.27 7.18 2.91
CA LEU A 53 -13.23 7.62 1.98
C LEU A 53 -13.78 8.45 0.83
N ALA A 54 -13.04 9.48 0.42
CA ALA A 54 -13.33 10.26 -0.77
C ALA A 54 -13.13 9.44 -2.06
N MET A 55 -12.21 8.46 -2.04
CA MET A 55 -11.89 7.59 -3.18
C MET A 55 -11.39 6.21 -2.72
N PRO A 56 -11.48 5.18 -3.58
CA PRO A 56 -10.98 3.84 -3.27
C PRO A 56 -9.46 3.79 -2.99
N ALA A 57 -9.05 2.86 -2.13
CA ALA A 57 -7.65 2.63 -1.76
C ALA A 57 -7.40 1.16 -1.36
N ILE A 58 -6.14 0.74 -1.35
CA ILE A 58 -5.68 -0.47 -0.66
C ILE A 58 -4.77 0.00 0.47
N PHE A 59 -5.01 -0.48 1.68
CA PHE A 59 -4.12 -0.27 2.82
C PHE A 59 -3.47 -1.60 3.20
N SER A 60 -2.14 -1.62 3.31
CA SER A 60 -1.42 -2.70 3.99
C SER A 60 -1.15 -2.24 5.43
N LEU A 61 -1.55 -3.06 6.40
CA LEU A 61 -1.41 -2.78 7.82
C LEU A 61 -0.64 -3.90 8.49
N VAL A 62 0.37 -3.53 9.27
CA VAL A 62 1.13 -4.44 10.14
C VAL A 62 1.28 -3.82 11.52
N GLY A 63 1.16 -4.62 12.57
CA GLY A 63 1.42 -4.25 13.96
C GLY A 63 2.57 -5.06 14.57
N PRO A 64 2.86 -4.85 15.86
CA PRO A 64 3.97 -5.52 16.54
C PRO A 64 3.64 -6.96 16.99
N GLY A 65 2.36 -7.33 17.06
CA GLY A 65 1.93 -8.65 17.54
C GLY A 65 2.05 -9.77 16.50
N PRO A 66 2.26 -11.02 16.92
CA PRO A 66 2.20 -12.17 16.02
C PRO A 66 0.78 -12.32 15.47
N GLY A 67 0.60 -12.02 14.18
CA GLY A 67 -0.70 -12.03 13.51
C GLY A 67 -1.34 -10.65 13.27
N ASP A 68 -0.71 -9.57 13.73
CA ASP A 68 -1.13 -8.20 13.42
C ASP A 68 -0.77 -7.86 11.97
N GLN A 69 -1.48 -8.45 11.00
CA GLN A 69 -1.27 -8.25 9.57
C GLN A 69 -2.61 -8.26 8.84
N ALA A 70 -2.82 -7.26 7.99
CA ALA A 70 -4.00 -7.23 7.12
C ALA A 70 -3.75 -6.41 5.85
N VAL A 71 -4.40 -6.84 4.76
CA VAL A 71 -4.64 -5.99 3.59
C VAL A 71 -6.12 -5.61 3.56
N ILE A 72 -6.39 -4.31 3.49
CA ILE A 72 -7.73 -3.73 3.53
C ILE A 72 -8.01 -3.07 2.19
N GLU A 73 -8.91 -3.67 1.42
CA GLU A 73 -9.39 -3.10 0.17
C GLU A 73 -10.61 -2.23 0.43
N ARG A 74 -10.51 -0.95 0.10
CA ARG A 74 -11.51 0.05 0.42
C ARG A 74 -12.14 0.64 -0.83
N ILE A 75 -13.47 0.70 -0.79
CA ILE A 75 -14.24 1.72 -1.48
C ILE A 75 -14.86 2.67 -0.43
N GLU A 76 -15.60 3.68 -0.89
CA GLU A 76 -16.02 4.83 -0.08
C GLU A 76 -16.65 4.44 1.27
N HIS A 77 -17.55 3.45 1.26
CA HIS A 77 -18.33 3.03 2.43
C HIS A 77 -18.27 1.53 2.68
N HIS A 78 -17.38 0.82 2.00
CA HIS A 78 -17.26 -0.63 2.14
C HIS A 78 -15.80 -1.05 2.13
N ALA A 79 -15.52 -2.12 2.85
CA ALA A 79 -14.21 -2.68 3.06
C ALA A 79 -14.25 -4.19 2.87
N VAL A 80 -13.22 -4.73 2.25
CA VAL A 80 -12.89 -6.15 2.30
C VAL A 80 -11.57 -6.27 3.04
N VAL A 81 -11.53 -7.10 4.07
CA VAL A 81 -10.34 -7.30 4.91
C VAL A 81 -9.79 -8.69 4.64
N HIS A 82 -8.51 -8.75 4.31
CA HIS A 82 -7.75 -9.99 4.17
C HIS A 82 -6.78 -10.05 5.36
N GLU A 83 -7.10 -10.84 6.37
CA GLU A 83 -6.26 -11.02 7.56
C GLU A 83 -5.05 -11.92 7.24
N GLY A 84 -3.97 -11.73 8.00
CA GLY A 84 -2.75 -12.52 7.91
C GLY A 84 -1.76 -12.05 6.84
N PRO A 85 -0.73 -12.87 6.54
CA PRO A 85 0.31 -12.54 5.57
C PRO A 85 -0.30 -12.38 4.18
N GLN A 86 -0.30 -11.15 3.68
CA GLN A 86 -0.86 -10.78 2.38
C GLN A 86 0.06 -9.80 1.68
N VAL A 87 -0.03 -9.78 0.35
CA VAL A 87 0.64 -8.77 -0.47
C VAL A 87 -0.41 -7.94 -1.19
N ALA A 88 -0.08 -6.69 -1.45
CA ALA A 88 -0.94 -5.77 -2.17
C ALA A 88 -0.15 -5.13 -3.32
N ALA A 89 -0.60 -5.37 -4.54
CA ALA A 89 -0.22 -4.57 -5.70
C ALA A 89 -1.31 -3.51 -5.95
N ASN A 90 -1.61 -3.20 -7.22
CA ASN A 90 -2.55 -2.13 -7.58
C ASN A 90 -3.82 -2.68 -8.25
N HIS A 91 -4.33 -3.81 -7.76
CA HIS A 91 -5.59 -4.42 -8.18
C HIS A 91 -6.32 -5.01 -6.95
N TRP A 92 -7.63 -5.25 -7.09
CA TRP A 92 -8.44 -5.87 -6.04
C TRP A 92 -8.35 -7.39 -6.14
N LEU A 93 -8.26 -8.06 -5.01
CA LEU A 93 -8.37 -9.50 -4.81
C LEU A 93 -9.77 -9.88 -4.31
N GLY A 94 -10.41 -9.00 -3.53
CA GLY A 94 -11.74 -9.21 -2.97
C GLY A 94 -12.88 -9.01 -3.97
N PRO A 95 -14.13 -9.30 -3.57
CA PRO A 95 -15.33 -9.17 -4.41
C PRO A 95 -15.76 -7.72 -4.68
N LEU A 96 -14.84 -6.76 -4.65
CA LEU A 96 -15.13 -5.36 -4.94
C LEU A 96 -15.53 -5.18 -6.41
N PRO A 97 -16.30 -4.12 -6.74
CA PRO A 97 -16.71 -3.85 -8.11
C PRO A 97 -15.53 -3.86 -9.08
N ARG A 98 -15.72 -4.49 -10.24
CA ARG A 98 -14.69 -4.64 -11.27
C ARG A 98 -13.96 -3.32 -11.52
N ALA A 99 -12.65 -3.34 -11.33
CA ALA A 99 -11.77 -2.21 -11.62
C ALA A 99 -10.61 -2.68 -12.48
N ARG A 100 -10.04 -1.75 -13.24
CA ARG A 100 -8.82 -2.02 -13.99
C ARG A 100 -7.61 -1.97 -13.05
N PRO A 101 -6.69 -2.94 -13.11
CA PRO A 101 -5.38 -2.83 -12.47
C PRO A 101 -4.69 -1.52 -12.87
N ARG A 102 -3.93 -0.93 -11.95
CA ARG A 102 -3.12 0.28 -12.23
C ARG A 102 -1.62 -0.04 -12.26
N GLY A 103 -0.86 0.82 -12.93
CA GLY A 103 0.59 0.68 -13.07
C GLY A 103 1.00 -0.38 -14.09
N VAL A 104 2.31 -0.58 -14.21
CA VAL A 104 2.90 -1.63 -15.05
C VAL A 104 2.79 -2.96 -14.32
N ASP A 105 2.30 -3.98 -15.03
CA ASP A 105 2.21 -5.39 -14.60
C ASP A 105 1.84 -5.63 -13.12
N SER A 106 0.69 -5.11 -12.70
CA SER A 106 0.19 -5.23 -11.32
C SER A 106 0.08 -6.69 -10.84
N GLU A 107 -0.32 -7.60 -11.73
CA GLU A 107 -0.49 -9.02 -11.41
C GLU A 107 0.86 -9.75 -11.35
N GLY A 108 1.81 -9.45 -12.25
CA GLY A 108 3.16 -10.01 -12.16
C GLY A 108 3.91 -9.53 -10.91
N ARG A 109 3.72 -8.27 -10.50
CA ARG A 109 4.24 -7.76 -9.23
C ARG A 109 3.66 -8.53 -8.04
N GLU A 110 2.35 -8.75 -8.03
CA GLU A 110 1.70 -9.51 -6.96
C GLU A 110 2.21 -10.96 -6.88
N ARG A 111 2.34 -11.66 -8.02
CA ARG A 111 2.93 -13.00 -8.05
C ARG A 111 4.34 -13.06 -7.48
N LEU A 112 5.21 -12.12 -7.87
CA LEU A 112 6.58 -12.06 -7.35
C LEU A 112 6.59 -11.73 -5.86
N MET A 113 5.82 -10.73 -5.43
CA MET A 113 5.70 -10.37 -4.01
C MET A 113 5.27 -11.58 -3.17
N ARG A 114 4.30 -12.39 -3.63
CA ARG A 114 3.90 -13.62 -2.91
C ARG A 114 5.02 -14.65 -2.83
N ALA A 115 5.75 -14.84 -3.93
CA ALA A 115 6.84 -15.81 -3.98
C ALA A 115 8.00 -15.43 -3.04
N GLU A 116 8.28 -14.13 -2.91
CA GLU A 116 9.40 -13.61 -2.11
C GLU A 116 8.99 -13.20 -0.68
N ALA A 117 7.70 -13.21 -0.33
CA ALA A 117 7.18 -12.64 0.93
C ALA A 117 7.84 -13.23 2.19
N ALA A 118 8.13 -14.53 2.19
CA ALA A 118 8.75 -15.20 3.33
C ALA A 118 10.22 -14.80 3.55
N GLU A 119 10.91 -14.42 2.47
CA GLU A 119 12.32 -14.05 2.46
C GLU A 119 12.52 -12.51 2.43
N ALA A 120 11.43 -11.74 2.42
CA ALA A 120 11.49 -10.29 2.33
C ALA A 120 12.09 -9.70 3.62
N GLY A 121 13.32 -9.20 3.51
CA GLY A 121 14.08 -8.66 4.63
C GLY A 121 14.55 -7.22 4.46
N ALA A 122 15.27 -6.77 5.47
CA ALA A 122 15.91 -5.46 5.56
C ALA A 122 17.05 -5.26 4.54
N ASP A 123 17.55 -6.32 3.92
CA ASP A 123 18.55 -6.28 2.86
C ASP A 123 17.96 -5.83 1.50
N LEU A 124 16.64 -5.70 1.42
CA LEU A 124 15.88 -5.35 0.21
C LEU A 124 16.13 -6.31 -0.98
N ALA A 125 16.63 -7.53 -0.73
CA ALA A 125 16.95 -8.48 -1.79
C ALA A 125 15.72 -8.91 -2.60
N TRP A 126 14.53 -8.83 -2.00
CA TRP A 126 13.23 -9.09 -2.62
C TRP A 126 12.84 -8.07 -3.70
N LEU A 127 13.50 -6.90 -3.77
CA LEU A 127 13.20 -5.82 -4.70
C LEU A 127 13.74 -6.12 -6.11
N LYS A 128 13.08 -7.02 -6.82
CA LYS A 128 13.43 -7.47 -8.18
C LYS A 128 12.38 -7.04 -9.20
N PRO A 129 12.69 -6.94 -10.50
CA PRO A 129 11.66 -6.76 -11.53
C PRO A 129 10.61 -7.88 -11.49
N PRO A 130 9.30 -7.59 -11.69
CA PRO A 130 8.74 -6.29 -12.06
C PRO A 130 8.38 -5.37 -10.87
N VAL A 131 8.64 -5.78 -9.62
CA VAL A 131 8.38 -4.96 -8.43
C VAL A 131 9.27 -3.72 -8.44
N LEU A 132 10.55 -3.90 -8.77
CA LEU A 132 11.45 -2.83 -9.18
C LEU A 132 11.20 -2.48 -10.65
N ASN A 133 10.78 -1.24 -10.94
CA ASN A 133 10.54 -0.73 -12.29
C ASN A 133 10.81 0.78 -12.36
N GLU A 134 10.78 1.37 -13.56
CA GLU A 134 11.05 2.80 -13.80
C GLU A 134 10.27 3.80 -12.92
N THR A 135 9.12 3.39 -12.36
CA THR A 135 8.30 4.25 -11.51
C THR A 135 8.62 4.12 -10.01
N THR A 136 9.50 3.19 -9.63
CA THR A 136 9.94 3.01 -8.25
C THR A 136 10.77 4.21 -7.81
N ARG A 137 10.34 4.86 -6.73
CA ARG A 137 11.03 6.02 -6.12
C ARG A 137 11.59 5.75 -4.74
N LEU A 138 10.94 4.86 -4.00
CA LEU A 138 11.28 4.54 -2.63
C LEU A 138 10.97 3.06 -2.39
N ALA A 139 11.92 2.35 -1.79
CA ALA A 139 11.69 1.07 -1.14
C ALA A 139 11.75 1.26 0.37
N LEU A 140 10.85 0.60 1.09
CA LEU A 140 10.74 0.65 2.54
C LEU A 140 10.56 -0.76 3.07
N TYR A 141 11.37 -1.13 4.04
CA TYR A 141 11.13 -2.26 4.93
C TYR A 141 10.92 -1.69 6.33
N ALA A 142 9.86 -2.12 7.02
CA ALA A 142 9.54 -1.65 8.36
C ALA A 142 9.09 -2.83 9.22
N GLU A 143 9.67 -2.93 10.42
CA GLU A 143 9.39 -3.98 11.40
C GLU A 143 8.90 -3.34 12.70
N PRO A 144 7.56 -3.24 12.92
CA PRO A 144 7.02 -2.52 14.07
C PRO A 144 7.44 -3.08 15.43
N ALA A 145 7.65 -4.40 15.52
CA ALA A 145 8.00 -5.06 16.77
C ALA A 145 9.38 -4.64 17.31
N SER A 146 10.36 -4.45 16.43
CA SER A 146 11.70 -3.97 16.79
C SER A 146 11.86 -2.46 16.68
N GLY A 147 10.93 -1.79 15.99
CA GLY A 147 11.06 -0.37 15.65
C GLY A 147 12.11 -0.11 14.56
N ARG A 148 12.50 -1.14 13.80
CA ARG A 148 13.46 -1.04 12.70
C ARG A 148 12.78 -0.56 11.42
N LEU A 149 13.47 0.30 10.69
CA LEU A 149 13.06 0.82 9.40
C LEU A 149 14.28 0.91 8.47
N VAL A 150 14.17 0.36 7.27
CA VAL A 150 15.18 0.48 6.21
C VAL A 150 14.55 1.11 4.98
N ALA A 151 15.21 2.10 4.40
CA ALA A 151 14.73 2.80 3.21
C ALA A 151 15.85 3.06 2.20
N GLN A 152 15.48 3.05 0.92
CA GLN A 152 16.36 3.43 -0.19
C GLN A 152 15.58 4.16 -1.28
N GLY A 153 16.12 5.27 -1.76
CA GLY A 153 15.58 6.04 -2.88
C GLY A 153 16.09 5.54 -4.23
N PHE A 154 15.24 5.65 -5.25
CA PHE A 154 15.49 5.20 -6.61
C PHE A 154 15.10 6.26 -7.65
N GLU A 155 15.87 6.33 -8.73
CA GLU A 155 15.55 7.16 -9.90
C GLU A 155 15.39 6.31 -11.16
N ALA A 156 14.59 6.79 -12.11
CA ALA A 156 14.39 6.10 -13.38
C ALA A 156 15.72 5.96 -14.14
N ALA A 157 16.01 4.76 -14.61
CA ALA A 157 17.17 4.45 -15.42
C ALA A 157 16.82 4.47 -16.92
N LYS A 158 17.84 4.57 -17.77
CA LYS A 158 17.66 4.69 -19.23
C LYS A 158 17.12 3.43 -19.90
N ASP A 159 17.20 2.29 -19.24
CA ASP A 159 16.78 0.97 -19.75
C ASP A 159 15.33 0.60 -19.38
N GLY A 160 14.54 1.55 -18.84
CA GLY A 160 13.19 1.28 -18.36
C GLY A 160 13.14 0.61 -16.99
N SER A 161 14.27 0.54 -16.27
CA SER A 161 14.36 0.13 -14.87
C SER A 161 14.49 1.33 -13.93
N ALA A 162 14.78 1.07 -12.66
CA ALA A 162 15.14 2.10 -11.69
C ALA A 162 16.49 1.75 -11.05
N ALA A 163 17.32 2.77 -10.84
CA ALA A 163 18.63 2.65 -10.24
C ALA A 163 18.64 3.30 -8.84
N PRO A 164 19.42 2.75 -7.88
CA PRO A 164 19.63 3.39 -6.59
C PRO A 164 20.10 4.85 -6.73
N ALA A 165 19.37 5.77 -6.11
CA ALA A 165 19.71 7.18 -6.05
C ALA A 165 20.26 7.60 -4.69
N THR A 166 20.02 6.79 -3.66
CA THR A 166 20.59 6.97 -2.31
C THR A 166 21.26 5.69 -1.84
N ALA A 167 22.13 5.83 -0.84
CA ALA A 167 22.53 4.71 -0.01
C ALA A 167 21.30 4.13 0.72
N VAL A 168 21.43 2.87 1.17
CA VAL A 168 20.48 2.27 2.10
C VAL A 168 20.60 2.98 3.45
N THR A 169 19.49 3.50 3.96
CA THR A 169 19.41 4.15 5.26
C THR A 169 18.64 3.26 6.22
N GLU A 170 19.24 2.98 7.37
CA GLU A 170 18.61 2.24 8.46
C GLU A 170 18.35 3.18 9.65
N LEU A 171 17.13 3.11 10.18
CA LEU A 171 16.69 3.78 11.38
C LEU A 171 16.18 2.72 12.36
N SER A 172 16.54 2.87 13.63
CA SER A 172 16.03 2.04 14.71
C SER A 172 15.50 2.96 15.80
N ALA A 173 14.29 2.68 16.29
CA ALA A 173 13.80 3.37 17.47
C ALA A 173 14.78 3.16 18.63
N ALA A 174 15.16 4.23 19.33
CA ALA A 174 15.88 4.10 20.58
C ALA A 174 15.02 3.25 21.53
N LYS A 175 15.61 2.25 22.21
CA LYS A 175 14.92 1.59 23.32
C LYS A 175 14.47 2.69 24.27
N ALA A 176 13.16 2.78 24.52
CA ALA A 176 12.67 3.59 25.62
C ALA A 176 13.32 3.04 26.89
N GLU A 177 14.14 3.84 27.56
CA GLU A 177 14.58 3.50 28.91
C GLU A 177 13.34 3.39 29.80
N PRO A 178 13.27 2.37 30.67
CA PRO A 178 12.11 2.07 31.50
C PRO A 178 11.78 3.17 32.51
#